data_AF-A0A419SFR8-F1
#
_entry.id   AF-A0A419SFR8-F1
#
_cell.length_a   1.000
_cell.length_b   1.000
_cell.length_c   1.000
_cell.angle_alpha   90.00
_cell.angle_beta   90.00
_cell.angle_gamma   90.00
#
_symmetry.space_group_name_H-M   'P 1'
#
loop_
_entity.id
_entity.type
_entity.pdbx_description
1 polymer ?
#
loop_
_entity_poly.entity_id
_entity_poly.type
_entity_poly.pdbx_seq_one_letter_code
_entity_poly.pdbx_strand_id
1 'polypeptide(L)'
;MDSKRQKGQFNEKIQQYQETDNEELATFLLLEYEPMVKMAAKKMSRNRPDFYEDLFQVGQMSLLRSLQQFDTSKGFIFEAYAMKSLIGHMKNYLRDKSWYIQVPRKIKEKGARIQQTIDELTMKLERSPDIHEIAESLELTVEQTIEVLVGREYYQYVSIDTPLKSEEDSATIGDIIGSEDDDFQDLENRLDLHEAINQLAEQDKHVLHLAFVENESQRTIAKRLGISQVTVSRIQKRAVSELRQILSDSSLTGSK
;
A
#
# COMPACT_ATOMS: atom_id res chain seq x y z
N MET A 1 -21.75 -33.27 28.27
CA MET A 1 -21.15 -32.70 29.50
C MET A 1 -19.78 -32.05 29.24
N ASP A 2 -19.26 -32.11 28.00
CA ASP A 2 -17.90 -31.63 27.65
C ASP A 2 -17.74 -30.12 27.52
N SER A 3 -18.73 -29.40 26.97
CA SER A 3 -18.60 -27.96 26.71
C SER A 3 -18.40 -27.10 27.97
N LYS A 4 -18.94 -27.50 29.14
CA LYS A 4 -18.73 -26.78 30.40
C LYS A 4 -17.33 -27.02 31.00
N ARG A 5 -16.81 -28.24 30.90
CA ARG A 5 -15.44 -28.56 31.33
C ARG A 5 -14.40 -27.85 30.48
N GLN A 6 -14.63 -27.82 29.17
CA GLN A 6 -13.74 -27.16 28.23
C GLN A 6 -13.70 -25.63 28.47
N LYS A 7 -14.85 -24.99 28.72
CA LYS A 7 -14.92 -23.57 29.10
C LYS A 7 -14.18 -23.24 30.40
N GLY A 8 -14.29 -24.10 31.42
CA GLY A 8 -13.57 -23.92 32.68
C GLY A 8 -12.05 -23.94 32.48
N GLN A 9 -11.55 -24.89 31.71
CA GLN A 9 -10.12 -25.00 31.39
C GLN A 9 -9.59 -23.79 30.59
N PHE A 10 -10.38 -23.22 29.70
CA PHE A 10 -9.97 -22.02 28.96
C PHE A 10 -9.92 -20.77 29.84
N ASN A 11 -10.88 -20.59 30.73
CA ASN A 11 -10.85 -19.47 31.68
C ASN A 11 -9.63 -19.55 32.63
N GLU A 12 -9.29 -20.76 33.09
CA GLU A 12 -8.09 -20.99 33.90
C GLU A 12 -6.81 -20.61 33.13
N LYS A 13 -6.70 -21.00 31.86
CA LYS A 13 -5.56 -20.63 31.01
C LYS A 13 -5.47 -19.13 30.75
N ILE A 14 -6.61 -18.44 30.56
CA ILE A 14 -6.62 -16.97 30.41
C ILE A 14 -6.14 -16.31 31.70
N GLN A 15 -6.60 -16.78 32.86
CA GLN A 15 -6.16 -16.25 34.15
C GLN A 15 -4.65 -16.48 34.39
N GLN A 16 -4.16 -17.70 34.11
CA GLN A 16 -2.74 -18.00 34.19
C GLN A 16 -1.91 -17.08 33.27
N TYR A 17 -2.39 -16.81 32.06
CA TYR A 17 -1.73 -15.86 31.16
C TYR A 17 -1.68 -14.46 31.77
N GLN A 18 -2.78 -13.97 32.33
CA GLN A 18 -2.85 -12.64 32.97
C GLN A 18 -1.92 -12.51 34.18
N GLU A 19 -1.70 -13.60 34.94
CA GLU A 19 -0.83 -13.60 36.13
C GLU A 19 0.66 -13.75 35.78
N THR A 20 0.98 -14.47 34.70
CA THR A 20 2.36 -14.85 34.37
C THR A 20 2.97 -14.08 33.20
N ASP A 21 2.13 -13.45 32.37
CA ASP A 21 2.50 -12.85 31.08
C ASP A 21 3.35 -13.77 30.20
N ASN A 22 3.10 -15.08 30.29
CA ASN A 22 3.89 -16.09 29.59
C ASN A 22 3.58 -16.09 28.08
N GLU A 23 4.62 -15.90 27.25
CA GLU A 23 4.52 -15.85 25.78
C GLU A 23 4.04 -17.16 25.14
N GLU A 24 4.43 -18.33 25.67
CA GLU A 24 3.97 -19.63 25.17
C GLU A 24 2.46 -19.79 25.37
N LEU A 25 1.97 -19.35 26.53
CA LEU A 25 0.54 -19.41 26.86
C LEU A 25 -0.27 -18.41 26.04
N ALA A 26 0.28 -17.21 25.80
CA ALA A 26 -0.29 -16.23 24.88
C ALA A 26 -0.41 -16.84 23.48
N THR A 27 0.67 -17.44 22.97
CA THR A 27 0.70 -18.09 21.64
C THR A 27 -0.34 -19.20 21.53
N PHE A 28 -0.43 -20.07 22.54
CA PHE A 28 -1.44 -21.12 22.61
C PHE A 28 -2.87 -20.55 22.52
N LEU A 29 -3.18 -19.52 23.31
CA LEU A 29 -4.50 -18.89 23.32
C LEU A 29 -4.83 -18.19 21.98
N LEU A 30 -3.85 -17.53 21.37
CA LEU A 30 -4.01 -16.89 20.07
C LEU A 30 -4.33 -17.89 18.96
N LEU A 31 -3.59 -19.01 18.90
CA LEU A 31 -3.84 -20.07 17.93
C LEU A 31 -5.24 -20.67 18.10
N GLU A 32 -5.68 -20.84 19.34
CA GLU A 32 -6.95 -21.50 19.60
C GLU A 32 -8.18 -20.63 19.27
N TYR A 33 -8.05 -19.31 19.44
CA TYR A 33 -9.08 -18.35 19.03
C TYR A 33 -8.89 -17.84 17.59
N GLU A 34 -7.85 -18.28 16.88
CA GLU A 34 -7.55 -17.87 15.49
C GLU A 34 -8.73 -18.09 14.52
N PRO A 35 -9.47 -19.22 14.55
CA PRO A 35 -10.60 -19.43 13.63
C PRO A 35 -11.68 -18.35 13.77
N MET A 36 -11.91 -17.86 14.99
CA MET A 36 -12.85 -16.77 15.26
C MET A 36 -12.38 -15.46 14.61
N VAL A 37 -11.08 -15.17 14.70
CA VAL A 37 -10.48 -13.99 14.07
C VAL A 37 -10.55 -14.09 12.55
N LYS A 38 -10.21 -15.24 11.96
CA LYS A 38 -10.34 -15.49 10.52
C LYS A 38 -11.77 -15.30 10.02
N MET A 39 -12.76 -15.83 10.75
CA MET A 39 -14.18 -15.65 10.43
C MET A 39 -14.56 -14.16 10.44
N ALA A 40 -14.15 -13.41 11.46
CA ALA A 40 -14.43 -11.99 11.56
C ALA A 40 -13.76 -11.20 10.44
N ALA A 41 -12.47 -11.44 10.18
CA ALA A 41 -11.70 -10.82 9.10
C ALA A 41 -12.34 -11.09 7.73
N LYS A 42 -12.66 -12.35 7.41
CA LYS A 42 -13.34 -12.73 6.15
C LYS A 42 -14.68 -12.04 5.96
N LYS A 43 -15.44 -11.87 7.05
CA LYS A 43 -16.72 -11.14 6.99
C LYS A 43 -16.51 -9.64 6.73
N MET A 44 -15.48 -9.04 7.32
CA MET A 44 -15.16 -7.61 7.14
C MET A 44 -14.51 -7.32 5.78
N SER A 45 -13.75 -8.27 5.23
CA SER A 45 -13.08 -8.15 3.93
C SER A 45 -13.95 -8.59 2.74
N ARG A 46 -15.23 -8.95 2.95
CA ARG A 46 -16.11 -9.50 1.89
C ARG A 46 -16.15 -8.64 0.62
N ASN A 47 -16.17 -7.32 0.76
CA ASN A 47 -16.20 -6.38 -0.37
C ASN A 47 -14.80 -5.84 -0.74
N ARG A 48 -13.77 -6.22 0.01
CA ARG A 48 -12.39 -5.77 -0.10
C ARG A 48 -11.42 -6.89 0.31
N PRO A 49 -11.29 -7.95 -0.51
CA PRO A 49 -10.49 -9.13 -0.16
C PRO A 49 -9.01 -8.83 0.06
N ASP A 50 -8.52 -7.78 -0.60
CA ASP A 50 -7.18 -7.18 -0.46
C ASP A 50 -6.81 -6.83 0.98
N PHE A 51 -7.80 -6.51 1.83
CA PHE A 51 -7.56 -6.17 3.25
C PHE A 51 -7.61 -7.37 4.19
N TYR A 52 -7.81 -8.59 3.71
CA TYR A 52 -8.03 -9.76 4.58
C TYR A 52 -6.86 -9.99 5.55
N GLU A 53 -5.62 -10.00 5.06
CA GLU A 53 -4.43 -10.26 5.89
C GLU A 53 -4.21 -9.15 6.94
N ASP A 54 -4.40 -7.90 6.54
CA ASP A 54 -4.31 -6.75 7.45
C ASP A 54 -5.38 -6.80 8.53
N LEU A 55 -6.63 -7.10 8.14
CA LEU A 55 -7.75 -7.26 9.06
C LEU A 55 -7.52 -8.42 10.03
N PHE A 56 -6.96 -9.52 9.54
CA PHE A 56 -6.59 -10.65 10.38
C PHE A 56 -5.55 -10.25 11.42
N GLN A 57 -4.48 -9.52 11.04
CA GLN A 57 -3.48 -9.02 11.99
C GLN A 57 -4.08 -8.04 13.01
N VAL A 58 -4.90 -7.08 12.58
CA VAL A 58 -5.60 -6.15 13.49
C VAL A 58 -6.49 -6.92 14.47
N GLY A 59 -7.14 -7.97 13.97
CA GLY A 59 -7.89 -8.91 14.78
C GLY A 59 -7.03 -9.60 15.84
N GLN A 60 -5.89 -10.16 15.46
CA GLN A 60 -4.95 -10.81 16.39
C GLN A 60 -4.48 -9.86 17.49
N MET A 61 -4.13 -8.61 17.15
CA MET A 61 -3.74 -7.60 18.12
C MET A 61 -4.89 -7.23 19.09
N SER A 62 -6.12 -7.15 18.57
CA SER A 62 -7.31 -6.89 19.39
C SER A 62 -7.67 -8.09 20.27
N LEU A 63 -7.44 -9.33 19.80
CA LEU A 63 -7.63 -10.55 20.55
C LEU A 63 -6.66 -10.59 21.74
N LEU A 64 -5.37 -10.33 21.50
CA LEU A 64 -4.35 -10.27 22.55
C LEU A 64 -4.72 -9.29 23.66
N ARG A 65 -5.14 -8.06 23.29
CA ARG A 65 -5.63 -7.06 24.26
C ARG A 65 -6.87 -7.53 25.01
N SER A 66 -7.77 -8.23 24.33
CA SER A 66 -8.98 -8.76 24.96
C SER A 66 -8.66 -9.85 25.97
N LEU A 67 -7.68 -10.71 25.69
CA LEU A 67 -7.18 -11.73 26.63
C LEU A 67 -6.63 -11.08 27.90
N GLN A 68 -5.90 -9.97 27.79
CA GLN A 68 -5.35 -9.24 28.95
C GLN A 68 -6.43 -8.56 29.81
N GLN A 69 -7.54 -8.13 29.21
CA GLN A 69 -8.57 -7.33 29.89
C GLN A 69 -9.80 -8.13 30.31
N PHE A 70 -9.91 -9.39 29.88
CA PHE A 70 -11.10 -10.19 30.13
C PHE A 70 -11.20 -10.61 31.60
N ASP A 71 -12.37 -10.39 32.19
CA ASP A 71 -12.66 -10.76 33.57
C ASP A 71 -13.44 -12.07 33.61
N THR A 72 -12.74 -13.16 33.94
CA THR A 72 -13.28 -14.53 33.99
C THR A 72 -14.31 -14.72 35.11
N SER A 73 -14.33 -13.85 36.14
CA SER A 73 -15.25 -13.94 37.28
C SER A 73 -16.69 -13.56 36.93
N LYS A 74 -16.88 -12.78 35.85
CA LYS A 74 -18.20 -12.27 35.43
C LYS A 74 -19.07 -13.30 34.71
N GLY A 75 -18.56 -14.51 34.45
CA GLY A 75 -19.33 -15.62 33.87
C GLY A 75 -19.71 -15.44 32.39
N PHE A 76 -19.15 -14.44 31.70
CA PHE A 76 -19.35 -14.26 30.27
C PHE A 76 -18.52 -15.26 29.46
N ILE A 77 -18.93 -15.50 28.21
CA ILE A 77 -18.18 -16.30 27.24
C ILE A 77 -17.15 -15.37 26.59
N PHE A 78 -15.87 -15.74 26.61
CA PHE A 78 -14.77 -14.91 26.12
C PHE A 78 -14.96 -14.51 24.64
N GLU A 79 -15.37 -15.45 23.80
CA GLU A 79 -15.60 -15.23 22.37
C GLU A 79 -16.63 -14.11 22.13
N ALA A 80 -17.71 -14.10 22.91
CA ALA A 80 -18.76 -13.08 22.80
C ALA A 80 -18.24 -11.70 23.23
N TYR A 81 -17.39 -11.65 24.25
CA TYR A 81 -16.72 -10.41 24.70
C TYR A 81 -15.75 -9.89 23.64
N ALA A 82 -14.83 -10.74 23.17
CA ALA A 82 -13.77 -10.38 22.25
C ALA A 82 -14.31 -9.98 20.87
N MET A 83 -15.39 -10.62 20.39
CA MET A 83 -15.98 -10.34 19.07
C MET A 83 -16.36 -8.86 18.87
N LYS A 84 -16.89 -8.20 19.92
CA LYS A 84 -17.24 -6.77 19.85
C LYS A 84 -15.99 -5.91 19.64
N SER A 85 -14.91 -6.22 20.35
CA SER A 85 -13.63 -5.53 20.25
C SER A 85 -12.99 -5.74 18.88
N LEU A 86 -12.92 -7.00 18.43
CA LEU A 86 -12.39 -7.39 17.12
C LEU A 86 -13.05 -6.62 15.98
N ILE A 87 -14.38 -6.66 15.90
CA ILE A 87 -15.13 -5.96 14.86
C ILE A 87 -14.90 -4.45 14.94
N GLY A 88 -14.84 -3.88 16.15
CA GLY A 88 -14.59 -2.45 16.35
C GLY A 88 -13.23 -2.01 15.82
N HIS A 89 -12.17 -2.75 16.16
CA HIS A 89 -10.81 -2.49 15.69
C HIS A 89 -10.67 -2.66 14.17
N MET A 90 -11.23 -3.73 13.61
CA MET A 90 -11.24 -3.96 12.16
C MET A 90 -11.99 -2.83 11.40
N LYS A 91 -13.13 -2.37 11.91
CA LYS A 91 -13.87 -1.23 11.32
C LYS A 91 -13.07 0.07 11.39
N ASN A 92 -12.41 0.34 12.52
CA ASN A 92 -11.54 1.50 12.65
C ASN A 92 -10.39 1.43 11.65
N TYR A 93 -9.75 0.27 11.51
CA TYR A 93 -8.68 0.06 10.54
C TYR A 93 -9.16 0.32 9.10
N LEU A 94 -10.29 -0.26 8.69
CA LEU A 94 -10.86 0.02 7.36
C LEU A 94 -11.18 1.50 7.17
N ARG A 95 -11.78 2.17 8.16
CA ARG A 95 -12.04 3.61 8.06
C ARG A 95 -10.75 4.40 7.82
N ASP A 96 -9.67 4.04 8.50
CA ASP A 96 -8.44 4.81 8.51
C ASP A 96 -7.49 4.44 7.35
N LYS A 97 -7.56 3.20 6.86
CA LYS A 97 -6.61 2.60 5.89
C LYS A 97 -7.23 2.11 4.57
N SER A 98 -8.56 2.05 4.44
CA SER A 98 -9.22 1.62 3.18
C SER A 98 -9.07 2.63 2.03
N TRP A 99 -8.50 3.81 2.29
CA TRP A 99 -8.39 4.90 1.33
C TRP A 99 -6.95 4.93 0.79
N TYR A 100 -6.78 4.52 -0.46
CA TYR A 100 -5.49 4.48 -1.15
C TYR A 100 -4.97 5.88 -1.51
N ILE A 101 -5.87 6.87 -1.58
CA ILE A 101 -5.53 8.28 -1.76
C ILE A 101 -5.70 8.99 -0.40
N GLN A 102 -4.67 9.70 0.05
CA GLN A 102 -4.74 10.51 1.28
C GLN A 102 -5.58 11.76 1.03
N VAL A 103 -6.88 11.64 1.26
CA VAL A 103 -7.82 12.76 1.19
C VAL A 103 -7.96 13.41 2.57
N PRO A 104 -8.02 14.75 2.68
CA PRO A 104 -8.26 15.45 3.94
C PRO A 104 -9.47 14.90 4.72
N ARG A 105 -9.35 14.79 6.04
CA ARG A 105 -10.40 14.20 6.91
C ARG A 105 -11.78 14.84 6.77
N LYS A 106 -11.84 16.17 6.61
CA LYS A 106 -13.10 16.90 6.41
C LYS A 106 -13.86 16.43 5.16
N ILE A 107 -13.13 16.13 4.09
CA ILE A 107 -13.70 15.65 2.81
C ILE A 107 -14.23 14.23 2.99
N LYS A 108 -13.53 13.35 3.73
CA LYS A 108 -14.01 11.98 4.05
C LYS A 108 -15.33 11.99 4.85
N GLU A 109 -15.42 12.83 5.88
CA GLU A 109 -16.60 12.91 6.75
C GLU A 109 -17.83 13.45 6.00
N LYS A 110 -17.65 14.46 5.15
CA LYS A 110 -18.72 15.02 4.32
C LYS A 110 -19.09 14.09 3.15
N GLY A 111 -18.12 13.40 2.56
CA GLY A 111 -18.34 12.41 1.49
C GLY A 111 -19.17 11.18 1.92
N ALA A 112 -19.10 10.78 3.19
CA ALA A 112 -20.00 9.75 3.71
C ALA A 112 -21.48 10.21 3.73
N ARG A 113 -21.72 11.52 3.82
CA ARG A 113 -23.07 12.14 3.95
C ARG A 113 -23.61 12.70 2.63
N ILE A 114 -22.82 12.72 1.57
CA ILE A 114 -23.20 13.38 0.32
C ILE A 114 -24.46 12.76 -0.31
N GLN A 115 -24.58 11.43 -0.34
CA GLN A 115 -25.78 10.78 -0.89
C GLN A 115 -27.03 11.08 -0.07
N GLN A 116 -26.92 10.96 1.25
CA GLN A 116 -28.02 11.30 2.14
C GLN A 116 -28.46 12.76 1.93
N THR A 117 -27.50 13.66 1.74
CA THR A 117 -27.79 15.08 1.48
C THR A 117 -28.46 15.29 0.13
N ILE A 118 -28.01 14.59 -0.93
CA ILE A 118 -28.66 14.61 -2.25
C ILE A 118 -30.09 14.10 -2.15
N ASP A 119 -30.33 13.00 -1.44
CA ASP A 119 -31.65 12.40 -1.27
C ASP A 119 -32.59 13.35 -0.51
N GLU A 120 -32.12 13.94 0.59
CA GLU A 120 -32.85 14.93 1.40
C GLU A 120 -33.20 16.19 0.60
N LEU A 121 -32.25 16.72 -0.17
CA LEU A 121 -32.47 17.87 -1.05
C LEU A 121 -33.42 17.54 -2.20
N THR A 122 -33.31 16.35 -2.80
CA THR A 122 -34.20 15.91 -3.88
C THR A 122 -35.64 15.83 -3.39
N MET A 123 -35.86 15.29 -2.19
CA MET A 123 -37.18 15.25 -1.56
C MET A 123 -37.72 16.67 -1.27
N LYS A 124 -36.86 17.58 -0.82
CA LYS A 124 -37.25 18.94 -0.45
C LYS A 124 -37.52 19.84 -1.65
N LEU A 125 -36.75 19.69 -2.72
CA LEU A 125 -36.80 20.53 -3.93
C LEU A 125 -37.72 19.96 -5.00
N GLU A 126 -38.16 18.70 -4.87
CA GLU A 126 -38.93 17.96 -5.86
C GLU A 126 -38.26 17.89 -7.25
N ARG A 127 -36.93 18.04 -7.26
CA ARG A 127 -36.04 17.91 -8.43
C ARG A 127 -34.64 17.55 -7.95
N SER A 128 -33.76 17.17 -8.89
CA SER A 128 -32.34 17.01 -8.58
C SER A 128 -31.73 18.33 -8.10
N PRO A 129 -30.97 18.33 -6.99
CA PRO A 129 -30.25 19.51 -6.52
C PRO A 129 -29.06 19.84 -7.43
N ASP A 130 -28.77 21.13 -7.57
CA ASP A 130 -27.56 21.63 -8.23
C ASP A 130 -26.35 21.54 -7.29
N ILE A 131 -25.15 21.55 -7.86
CA ILE A 131 -23.90 21.40 -7.12
C ILE A 131 -23.69 22.51 -6.08
N HIS A 132 -24.18 23.73 -6.37
CA HIS A 132 -24.17 24.84 -5.42
C HIS A 132 -25.06 24.57 -4.20
N GLU A 133 -26.23 23.95 -4.39
CA GLU A 133 -27.18 23.63 -3.31
C GLU A 133 -26.64 22.50 -2.43
N ILE A 134 -25.97 21.51 -3.05
CA ILE A 134 -25.28 20.43 -2.35
C ILE A 134 -24.10 21.00 -1.53
N ALA A 135 -23.30 21.88 -2.13
CA ALA A 135 -22.14 22.51 -1.49
C ALA A 135 -22.55 23.33 -0.27
N GLU A 136 -23.62 24.13 -0.39
CA GLU A 136 -24.18 24.91 0.72
C GLU A 136 -24.65 23.99 1.85
N SER A 137 -25.42 22.94 1.53
CA SER A 137 -25.92 22.00 2.53
C SER A 137 -24.81 21.21 3.24
N LEU A 138 -23.68 20.98 2.56
CA LEU A 138 -22.52 20.30 3.13
C LEU A 138 -21.49 21.25 3.75
N GLU A 139 -21.69 22.57 3.70
CA GLU A 139 -20.73 23.58 4.15
C GLU A 139 -19.35 23.39 3.48
N LEU A 140 -19.37 23.10 2.17
CA LEU A 140 -18.19 22.92 1.33
C LEU A 140 -18.17 23.99 0.24
N THR A 141 -16.99 24.25 -0.32
CA THR A 141 -16.90 24.95 -1.60
C THR A 141 -17.42 24.06 -2.73
N VAL A 142 -17.77 24.65 -3.88
CA VAL A 142 -18.18 23.89 -5.07
C VAL A 142 -17.08 22.94 -5.51
N GLU A 143 -15.82 23.39 -5.51
CA GLU A 143 -14.65 22.61 -5.88
C GLU A 143 -14.48 21.38 -4.99
N GLN A 144 -14.58 21.56 -3.67
CA GLN A 144 -14.56 20.46 -2.70
C GLN A 144 -15.74 19.51 -2.90
N THR A 145 -16.92 20.02 -3.24
CA THR A 145 -18.11 19.19 -3.52
C THR A 145 -17.90 18.34 -4.77
N ILE A 146 -17.32 18.91 -5.83
CA ILE A 146 -16.90 18.17 -7.04
C ILE A 146 -15.88 17.09 -6.65
N GLU A 147 -14.85 17.42 -5.87
CA GLU A 147 -13.82 16.47 -5.43
C GLU A 147 -14.42 15.30 -4.65
N VAL A 148 -15.41 15.56 -3.77
CA VAL A 148 -16.14 14.53 -3.03
C VAL A 148 -16.99 13.65 -3.96
N LEU A 149 -17.71 14.26 -4.91
CA LEU A 149 -18.58 13.56 -5.86
C LEU A 149 -17.79 12.66 -6.80
N VAL A 150 -16.71 13.21 -7.36
CA VAL A 150 -15.75 12.49 -8.22
C VAL A 150 -15.08 11.40 -7.40
N GLY A 151 -14.47 11.73 -6.27
CA GLY A 151 -13.75 10.77 -5.44
C GLY A 151 -14.57 9.51 -5.11
N ARG A 152 -15.89 9.65 -4.96
CA ARG A 152 -16.82 8.54 -4.72
C ARG A 152 -16.72 7.40 -5.75
N GLU A 153 -16.46 7.71 -7.02
CA GLU A 153 -16.24 6.74 -8.09
C GLU A 153 -14.76 6.34 -8.23
N TYR A 154 -13.83 7.27 -7.98
CA TYR A 154 -12.39 7.06 -8.20
C TYR A 154 -11.63 6.45 -7.00
N TYR A 155 -12.25 6.28 -5.83
CA TYR A 155 -11.61 5.54 -4.72
C TYR A 155 -11.66 4.02 -4.89
N GLN A 156 -12.42 3.53 -5.88
CA GLN A 156 -12.30 2.17 -6.38
C GLN A 156 -11.34 2.20 -7.57
N TYR A 157 -10.06 1.94 -7.32
CA TYR A 157 -9.11 1.70 -8.39
C TYR A 157 -9.45 0.35 -9.04
N VAL A 158 -9.19 0.26 -10.34
CA VAL A 158 -9.18 -0.99 -11.07
C VAL A 158 -7.72 -1.42 -11.20
N SER A 159 -7.41 -2.70 -10.98
CA SER A 159 -6.04 -3.18 -11.11
C SER A 159 -5.58 -3.02 -12.57
N ILE A 160 -4.34 -2.55 -12.76
CA ILE A 160 -3.68 -2.56 -14.08
C ILE A 160 -3.66 -3.99 -14.64
N ASP A 161 -3.44 -4.98 -13.77
CA ASP A 161 -3.47 -6.41 -14.11
C ASP A 161 -4.88 -6.98 -14.32
N THR A 162 -5.94 -6.15 -14.31
CA THR A 162 -7.30 -6.66 -14.55
C THR A 162 -7.41 -7.11 -15.99
N PRO A 163 -7.73 -8.38 -16.27
CA PRO A 163 -7.89 -8.86 -17.64
C PRO A 163 -9.16 -8.28 -18.28
N LEU A 164 -9.05 -7.86 -19.54
CA LEU A 164 -10.17 -7.28 -20.30
C LEU A 164 -11.26 -8.30 -20.66
N LYS A 165 -10.89 -9.57 -20.72
CA LYS A 165 -11.77 -10.72 -21.00
C LYS A 165 -11.43 -11.87 -20.06
N SER A 166 -12.38 -12.78 -19.85
CA SER A 166 -12.21 -13.93 -18.94
C SER A 166 -11.42 -15.12 -19.54
N GLU A 167 -10.65 -14.89 -20.61
CA GLU A 167 -9.84 -15.92 -21.29
C GLU A 167 -8.42 -15.95 -20.70
N GLU A 168 -7.76 -17.12 -20.71
CA GLU A 168 -6.47 -17.36 -20.04
C GLU A 168 -5.30 -16.50 -20.57
N ASP A 169 -5.42 -15.90 -21.75
CA ASP A 169 -4.42 -15.00 -22.38
C ASP A 169 -4.99 -13.62 -22.74
N SER A 170 -5.99 -13.13 -21.99
CA SER A 170 -6.52 -11.79 -22.21
C SER A 170 -5.50 -10.71 -21.86
N ALA A 171 -5.32 -9.74 -22.77
CA ALA A 171 -4.67 -8.47 -22.44
C ALA A 171 -5.31 -7.83 -21.19
N THR A 172 -4.49 -7.15 -20.41
CA THR A 172 -4.86 -6.45 -19.20
C THR A 172 -5.16 -4.99 -19.49
N ILE A 173 -5.77 -4.28 -18.54
CA ILE A 173 -5.98 -2.83 -18.63
C ILE A 173 -4.63 -2.11 -18.80
N GLY A 174 -3.58 -2.61 -18.15
CA GLY A 174 -2.22 -2.08 -18.27
C GLY A 174 -1.67 -2.11 -19.68
N ASP A 175 -1.96 -3.17 -20.44
CA ASP A 175 -1.44 -3.33 -21.80
C ASP A 175 -2.06 -2.32 -22.79
N ILE A 176 -3.20 -1.69 -22.45
CA ILE A 176 -3.82 -0.62 -23.26
C ILE A 176 -3.28 0.76 -22.86
N ILE A 177 -2.73 0.91 -21.65
CA ILE A 177 -2.18 2.18 -21.22
C ILE A 177 -0.86 2.38 -21.97
N GLY A 178 -0.93 3.13 -23.07
CA GLY A 178 0.26 3.54 -23.80
C GLY A 178 1.17 4.34 -22.88
N SER A 179 2.43 3.92 -22.78
CA SER A 179 3.51 4.75 -22.27
C SER A 179 3.84 5.83 -23.31
N GLU A 180 4.24 7.02 -22.87
CA GLU A 180 4.92 7.99 -23.75
C GLU A 180 6.35 7.51 -24.11
N ASP A 181 6.79 6.40 -23.52
CA ASP A 181 8.08 5.78 -23.77
C ASP A 181 8.11 5.19 -25.18
N ASP A 182 8.87 5.84 -26.05
CA ASP A 182 9.20 5.33 -27.38
C ASP A 182 10.27 4.25 -27.22
N ASP A 183 9.85 2.98 -27.18
CA ASP A 183 10.75 1.82 -27.09
C ASP A 183 11.90 1.86 -28.13
N PHE A 184 11.68 2.51 -29.29
CA PHE A 184 12.73 2.73 -30.28
C PHE A 184 13.76 3.76 -29.82
N GLN A 185 13.33 4.85 -29.19
CA GLN A 185 14.24 5.87 -28.66
C GLN A 185 15.10 5.30 -27.53
N ASP A 186 14.55 4.43 -26.70
CA ASP A 186 15.32 3.74 -25.64
C ASP A 186 16.35 2.76 -26.20
N LEU A 187 16.01 2.04 -27.27
CA LEU A 187 16.95 1.18 -27.98
C LEU A 187 18.08 1.98 -28.63
N GLU A 188 17.75 3.09 -29.29
CA GLU A 188 18.71 4.02 -29.90
C GLU A 188 19.65 4.62 -28.85
N ASN A 189 19.09 5.13 -27.74
CA ASN A 189 19.86 5.66 -26.61
C ASN A 189 20.83 4.62 -26.02
N ARG A 190 20.42 3.34 -25.97
CA ARG A 190 21.29 2.24 -25.49
C ARG A 190 22.42 1.93 -26.45
N LEU A 191 22.16 1.96 -27.75
CA LEU A 191 23.18 1.73 -28.78
C LEU A 191 24.20 2.88 -28.78
N ASP A 192 23.73 4.12 -28.75
CA ASP A 192 24.57 5.32 -28.66
C ASP A 192 25.42 5.33 -27.38
N LEU A 193 24.83 4.99 -26.24
CA LEU A 193 25.56 4.89 -24.98
C LEU A 193 26.60 3.77 -25.02
N HIS A 194 26.29 2.63 -25.64
CA HIS A 194 27.24 1.52 -25.78
C HIS A 194 28.45 1.93 -26.64
N GLU A 195 28.21 2.62 -27.75
CA GLU A 195 29.27 3.15 -28.60
C GLU A 195 30.11 4.20 -27.87
N ALA A 196 29.48 5.14 -27.16
CA ALA A 196 30.16 6.17 -26.38
C ALA A 196 31.02 5.59 -25.26
N ILE A 197 30.53 4.57 -24.55
CA ILE A 197 31.30 3.85 -23.52
C ILE A 197 32.53 3.18 -24.13
N ASN A 198 32.43 2.63 -25.35
CA ASN A 198 33.56 1.98 -26.00
C ASN A 198 34.70 2.94 -26.36
N GLN A 199 34.42 4.24 -26.50
CA GLN A 199 35.41 5.28 -26.77
C GLN A 199 36.19 5.74 -25.52
N LEU A 200 35.67 5.49 -24.31
CA LEU A 200 36.35 5.84 -23.06
C LEU A 200 37.65 5.06 -22.87
N ALA A 201 38.55 5.58 -22.03
CA ALA A 201 39.70 4.81 -21.56
C ALA A 201 39.26 3.60 -20.71
N GLU A 202 39.97 2.48 -20.81
CA GLU A 202 39.65 1.24 -20.07
C GLU A 202 39.54 1.43 -18.55
N GLN A 203 40.34 2.33 -17.97
CA GLN A 203 40.26 2.66 -16.54
C GLN A 203 38.94 3.36 -16.19
N ASP A 204 38.43 4.21 -17.08
CA ASP A 204 37.20 4.96 -16.86
C ASP A 204 36.00 4.05 -17.06
N LYS A 205 36.02 3.17 -18.08
CA LYS A 205 35.02 2.10 -18.26
C LYS A 205 34.93 1.20 -17.04
N HIS A 206 36.06 0.75 -16.50
CA HIS A 206 36.09 -0.13 -15.35
C HIS A 206 35.49 0.52 -14.09
N VAL A 207 35.82 1.79 -13.84
CA VAL A 207 35.24 2.55 -12.71
C VAL A 207 33.73 2.76 -12.90
N LEU A 208 33.26 3.04 -14.12
CA LEU A 208 31.83 3.17 -14.39
C LEU A 208 31.08 1.84 -14.25
N HIS A 209 31.67 0.73 -14.71
CA HIS A 209 31.09 -0.61 -14.56
C HIS A 209 30.87 -0.96 -13.08
N LEU A 210 31.90 -0.79 -12.25
CA LEU A 210 31.78 -1.05 -10.81
C LEU A 210 30.71 -0.16 -10.14
N ALA A 211 30.57 1.09 -10.60
CA ALA A 211 29.65 2.05 -10.00
C ALA A 211 28.19 1.87 -10.42
N PHE A 212 27.94 1.62 -11.71
CA PHE A 212 26.59 1.65 -12.30
C PHE A 212 26.05 0.27 -12.66
N VAL A 213 26.91 -0.73 -12.88
CA VAL A 213 26.49 -2.12 -13.16
C VAL A 213 26.52 -2.95 -11.87
N GLU A 214 27.63 -2.89 -11.13
CA GLU A 214 27.79 -3.62 -9.86
C GLU A 214 27.22 -2.85 -8.64
N ASN A 215 26.74 -1.61 -8.83
CA ASN A 215 26.18 -0.74 -7.78
C ASN A 215 27.10 -0.57 -6.56
N GLU A 216 28.43 -0.60 -6.75
CA GLU A 216 29.38 -0.43 -5.66
C GLU A 216 29.52 1.04 -5.24
N SER A 217 29.71 1.28 -3.93
CA SER A 217 30.02 2.62 -3.42
C SER A 217 31.42 3.07 -3.85
N GLN A 218 31.63 4.38 -4.03
CA GLN A 218 32.96 4.93 -4.37
C GLN A 218 34.06 4.53 -3.36
N ARG A 219 33.71 4.30 -2.09
CA ARG A 219 34.65 3.83 -1.06
C ARG A 219 35.04 2.36 -1.29
N THR A 220 34.11 1.53 -1.74
CA THR A 220 34.35 0.12 -2.09
C THR A 220 35.25 0.04 -3.32
N ILE A 221 34.92 0.80 -4.37
CA ILE A 221 35.70 0.90 -5.61
C ILE A 221 37.13 1.38 -5.31
N ALA A 222 37.28 2.42 -4.47
CA ALA A 222 38.58 2.95 -4.07
C ALA A 222 39.47 1.89 -3.41
N LYS A 223 38.91 1.08 -2.50
CA LYS A 223 39.62 -0.04 -1.86
C LYS A 223 40.00 -1.11 -2.87
N ARG A 224 39.07 -1.48 -3.75
CA ARG A 224 39.26 -2.53 -4.78
C ARG A 224 40.37 -2.16 -5.77
N LEU A 225 40.46 -0.89 -6.14
CA LEU A 225 41.42 -0.36 -7.10
C LEU A 225 42.71 0.19 -6.45
N GLY A 226 42.82 0.17 -5.12
CA GLY A 226 44.00 0.68 -4.41
C GLY A 226 44.23 2.19 -4.57
N ILE A 227 43.18 2.97 -4.81
CA ILE A 227 43.24 4.43 -5.02
C ILE A 227 42.38 5.18 -3.99
N SER A 228 42.49 6.50 -3.94
CA SER A 228 41.66 7.31 -3.06
C SER A 228 40.21 7.43 -3.56
N GLN A 229 39.25 7.56 -2.65
CA GLN A 229 37.84 7.82 -3.01
C GLN A 229 37.68 9.13 -3.80
N VAL A 230 38.51 10.15 -3.52
CA VAL A 230 38.54 11.40 -4.28
C VAL A 230 38.97 11.14 -5.73
N THR A 231 39.94 10.24 -5.95
CA THR A 231 40.38 9.83 -7.28
C THR A 231 39.25 9.13 -8.04
N VAL A 232 38.51 8.21 -7.39
CA VAL A 232 37.33 7.55 -7.99
C VAL A 232 36.27 8.57 -8.39
N SER A 233 35.96 9.52 -7.50
CA SER A 233 34.98 10.58 -7.79
C SER A 233 35.41 11.43 -8.99
N ARG A 234 36.70 11.75 -9.11
CA ARG A 234 37.24 12.51 -10.25
C ARG A 234 37.14 11.73 -11.56
N ILE A 235 37.44 10.42 -11.53
CA ILE A 235 37.30 9.54 -12.69
C ILE A 235 35.85 9.49 -13.15
N GLN A 236 34.90 9.24 -12.25
CA GLN A 236 33.47 9.22 -12.59
C GLN A 236 33.00 10.54 -13.20
N LYS A 237 33.36 11.69 -12.60
CA LYS A 237 32.98 13.00 -13.13
C LYS A 237 33.54 13.24 -14.52
N ARG A 238 34.81 12.89 -14.75
CA ARG A 238 35.44 13.03 -16.07
C ARG A 238 34.75 12.14 -17.09
N ALA A 239 34.63 10.84 -16.79
CA ALA A 239 34.04 9.86 -17.69
C ALA A 239 32.60 10.21 -18.07
N VAL A 240 31.78 10.66 -17.11
CA VAL A 240 30.41 11.13 -17.37
C VAL A 240 30.40 12.41 -18.22
N SER A 241 31.34 13.33 -18.00
CA SER A 241 31.47 14.54 -18.83
C SER A 241 31.85 14.19 -20.27
N GLU A 242 32.74 13.23 -20.46
CA GLU A 242 33.19 12.75 -21.77
C GLU A 242 32.06 12.02 -22.50
N LEU A 243 31.33 11.13 -21.82
CA LEU A 243 30.13 10.49 -22.38
C LEU A 243 29.09 11.52 -22.83
N ARG A 244 28.85 12.58 -22.03
CA ARG A 244 27.93 13.65 -22.41
C ARG A 244 28.38 14.38 -23.67
N GLN A 245 29.68 14.62 -23.83
CA GLN A 245 30.21 15.25 -25.04
C GLN A 245 30.03 14.34 -26.26
N ILE A 246 30.41 13.07 -26.15
CA ILE A 246 30.28 12.09 -27.25
C ILE A 246 28.82 11.93 -27.68
N LEU A 247 27.89 11.82 -26.72
CA LEU A 247 26.46 11.70 -27.01
C LEU A 247 25.86 12.98 -27.59
N SER A 248 26.33 14.16 -27.17
CA SER A 248 25.90 15.43 -27.76
C SER A 248 26.39 15.56 -29.22
N ASP A 249 27.62 15.14 -29.50
CA ASP A 249 28.18 15.14 -30.86
C ASP A 249 27.51 14.09 -31.76
N SER A 250 27.15 12.91 -31.23
CA SER A 250 26.41 11.86 -31.94
C SER A 250 24.99 12.31 -32.33
N SER A 251 24.30 12.99 -31.42
CA SER A 251 22.96 13.55 -31.65
C SER A 251 22.91 14.63 -32.74
N LEU A 252 24.05 15.28 -33.03
CA LEU A 252 24.20 16.24 -34.13
C LEU A 252 24.40 15.55 -35.50
N THR A 253 24.87 14.29 -35.52
CA THR A 253 25.10 13.51 -36.74
C THR A 253 23.92 12.63 -37.16
N GLY A 254 23.02 12.27 -36.23
CA GLY A 254 21.82 11.46 -36.50
C GLY A 254 20.63 12.19 -37.16
N SER A 255 20.75 13.50 -37.43
CA SER A 255 19.66 14.33 -37.99
C SER A 255 19.69 14.48 -39.52
N LYS A 256 20.11 13.45 -40.27
CA LYS A 256 20.13 13.46 -41.75
C LYS A 256 19.46 12.25 -42.38
#